data_AF-A0A7J4KFT7-F1
#
_entry.id   AF-A0A7J4KFT7-F1
#
_cell.length_a   1.000
_cell.length_b   1.000
_cell.length_c   1.000
_cell.angle_alpha   90.00
_cell.angle_beta   90.00
_cell.angle_gamma   90.00
#
_symmetry.space_group_name_H-M   'P 1'
#
loop_
_entity.id
_entity.type
_entity.pdbx_description
1 polymer ?
#
loop_
_entity_poly.entity_id
_entity_poly.type
_entity_poly.pdbx_seq_one_letter_code
_entity_poly.pdbx_strand_id
1 'polypeptide(L)'
;MNEDREYVHILEHLYEKSLILHDQTLWHPVLDFYFIDALAHIDYTVGLMTYNYQSPKNIMAGQYLRWRIDEEKKGDRVKFPAFVNWLKETHPDRFEALPLLWRRIYDSDDRASYRSFRIVFDPDSREPIRSHVFYAMIEEFFKSEFLKSLYDDASLANLFREFQGPA
;
A
#
# COMPACT_ATOMS: atom_id res chain seq x y z
N MET A 1 -16.96 -16.08 -15.54
CA MET A 1 -15.81 -16.90 -15.97
C MET A 1 -14.72 -16.10 -16.72
N ASN A 2 -14.95 -14.84 -17.11
CA ASN A 2 -13.90 -13.99 -17.71
C ASN A 2 -13.22 -13.07 -16.68
N GLU A 3 -13.97 -12.58 -15.68
CA GLU A 3 -13.45 -11.72 -14.61
C GLU A 3 -12.33 -12.40 -13.80
N ASP A 4 -12.46 -13.70 -13.49
CA ASP A 4 -11.42 -14.47 -12.77
C ASP A 4 -10.08 -14.45 -13.53
N ARG A 5 -10.11 -14.43 -14.88
CA ARG A 5 -8.88 -14.35 -15.69
C ARG A 5 -8.26 -12.96 -15.66
N GLU A 6 -9.07 -11.91 -15.54
CA GLU A 6 -8.54 -10.55 -15.42
C GLU A 6 -7.73 -10.40 -14.13
N TYR A 7 -8.21 -10.95 -13.01
CA TYR A 7 -7.49 -10.89 -11.74
C TYR A 7 -6.19 -11.71 -11.72
N VAL A 8 -6.12 -12.83 -12.48
CA VAL A 8 -4.84 -13.53 -12.73
C VAL A 8 -3.83 -12.57 -13.36
N HIS A 9 -4.22 -11.86 -14.41
CA HIS A 9 -3.32 -10.94 -15.11
C HIS A 9 -2.91 -9.74 -14.23
N ILE A 10 -3.74 -9.32 -13.29
CA ILE A 10 -3.35 -8.32 -12.29
C ILE A 10 -2.25 -8.85 -11.36
N LEU A 11 -2.34 -10.11 -10.91
CA LEU A 11 -1.29 -10.72 -10.09
C LEU A 11 0.01 -10.90 -10.89
N GLU A 12 -0.08 -11.40 -12.12
CA GLU A 12 1.07 -11.50 -13.03
C GLU A 12 1.75 -10.14 -13.17
N HIS A 13 0.96 -9.09 -13.45
CA HIS A 13 1.45 -7.72 -13.56
C HIS A 13 2.14 -7.22 -12.28
N LEU A 14 1.61 -7.52 -11.08
CA LEU A 14 2.26 -7.18 -9.81
C LEU A 14 3.62 -7.88 -9.67
N TYR A 15 3.69 -9.18 -9.99
CA TYR A 15 4.91 -9.97 -9.83
C TYR A 15 5.97 -9.71 -10.91
N GLU A 16 5.57 -9.17 -12.07
CA GLU A 16 6.50 -8.71 -13.11
C GLU A 16 7.18 -7.38 -12.75
N LYS A 17 6.66 -6.64 -11.76
CA LYS A 17 7.29 -5.41 -11.31
C LYS A 17 8.66 -5.68 -10.70
N SER A 18 9.58 -4.77 -10.97
CA SER A 18 10.97 -4.89 -10.55
C SER A 18 11.43 -3.62 -9.85
N LEU A 19 12.18 -3.83 -8.76
CA LEU A 19 12.87 -2.78 -8.02
C LEU A 19 14.38 -2.83 -8.28
N ILE A 20 14.83 -3.48 -9.37
CA ILE A 20 16.27 -3.69 -9.66
C ILE A 20 17.10 -2.39 -9.74
N LEU A 21 16.46 -1.26 -10.02
CA LEU A 21 17.10 0.06 -10.06
C LEU A 21 17.08 0.80 -8.72
N HIS A 22 16.54 0.16 -7.67
CA HIS A 22 16.37 0.73 -6.35
C HIS A 22 17.09 -0.12 -5.30
N ASP A 23 17.81 0.56 -4.42
CA ASP A 23 18.38 -0.06 -3.23
C ASP A 23 17.44 0.20 -2.06
N GLN A 24 16.63 -0.81 -1.72
CA GLN A 24 15.66 -0.72 -0.62
C GLN A 24 16.33 -0.53 0.74
N THR A 25 17.62 -0.89 0.88
CA THR A 25 18.34 -0.69 2.15
C THR A 25 18.56 0.81 2.46
N LEU A 26 18.41 1.67 1.45
CA LEU A 26 18.51 3.13 1.57
C LEU A 26 17.14 3.81 1.70
N TRP A 27 16.04 3.04 1.75
CA TRP A 27 14.71 3.60 1.95
C TRP A 27 14.47 3.94 3.41
N HIS A 28 13.65 4.96 3.66
CA HIS A 28 13.20 5.30 5.00
C HIS A 28 12.42 4.11 5.59
N PRO A 29 12.82 3.55 6.76
CA PRO A 29 12.28 2.28 7.26
C PRO A 29 10.76 2.24 7.46
N VAL A 30 10.15 3.37 7.79
CA VAL A 30 8.67 3.46 7.91
C VAL A 30 8.03 3.44 6.52
N LEU A 31 8.59 4.17 5.55
CA LEU A 31 8.00 4.26 4.21
C LEU A 31 8.14 2.94 3.46
N ASP A 32 9.29 2.26 3.61
CA ASP A 32 9.50 0.91 3.11
C ASP A 32 8.48 -0.09 3.68
N PHE A 33 8.26 -0.06 5.01
CA PHE A 33 7.27 -0.92 5.65
C PHE A 33 5.88 -0.74 5.05
N TYR A 34 5.40 0.50 4.92
CA TYR A 34 4.07 0.79 4.37
C TYR A 34 3.98 0.55 2.86
N PHE A 35 5.11 0.56 2.14
CA PHE A 35 5.18 0.20 0.74
C PHE A 35 4.92 -1.31 0.59
N ILE A 36 5.67 -2.13 1.33
CA ILE A 36 5.49 -3.59 1.31
C ILE A 36 4.10 -3.97 1.86
N ASP A 37 3.62 -3.29 2.90
CA ASP A 37 2.29 -3.54 3.47
C ASP A 37 1.18 -3.33 2.42
N ALA A 38 1.25 -2.23 1.67
CA ALA A 38 0.31 -1.95 0.59
C ALA A 38 0.35 -3.02 -0.50
N LEU A 39 1.55 -3.44 -0.94
CA LEU A 39 1.68 -4.50 -1.94
C LEU A 39 1.14 -5.84 -1.43
N ALA A 40 1.35 -6.19 -0.16
CA ALA A 40 0.81 -7.39 0.45
C ALA A 40 -0.72 -7.38 0.51
N HIS A 41 -1.32 -6.23 0.79
CA HIS A 41 -2.77 -6.04 0.76
C HIS A 41 -3.34 -6.15 -0.67
N ILE A 42 -2.66 -5.60 -1.67
CA ILE A 42 -3.03 -5.80 -3.09
C ILE A 42 -2.93 -7.28 -3.44
N ASP A 43 -1.80 -7.91 -3.16
CA ASP A 43 -1.54 -9.33 -3.47
C ASP A 43 -2.60 -10.25 -2.86
N TYR A 44 -2.91 -10.07 -1.58
CA TYR A 44 -3.89 -10.88 -0.89
C TYR A 44 -5.31 -10.61 -1.39
N THR A 45 -5.68 -9.35 -1.63
CA THR A 45 -7.02 -9.01 -2.12
C THR A 45 -7.26 -9.61 -3.50
N VAL A 46 -6.35 -9.41 -4.44
CA VAL A 46 -6.45 -9.96 -5.80
C VAL A 46 -6.29 -11.49 -5.78
N GLY A 47 -5.44 -12.01 -4.89
CA GLY A 47 -5.25 -13.45 -4.65
C GLY A 47 -6.54 -14.17 -4.25
N LEU A 48 -7.39 -13.54 -3.44
CA LEU A 48 -8.70 -14.09 -3.08
C LEU A 48 -9.72 -14.05 -4.22
N MET A 49 -9.54 -13.15 -5.19
CA MET A 49 -10.39 -13.06 -6.39
C MET A 49 -9.95 -14.05 -7.48
N THR A 50 -8.70 -14.51 -7.39
CA THR A 50 -8.08 -15.37 -8.41
C THR A 50 -8.06 -16.84 -8.00
N TYR A 51 -7.77 -17.09 -6.72
CA TYR A 51 -7.55 -18.43 -6.20
C TYR A 51 -8.43 -18.68 -4.97
N ASN A 52 -8.61 -19.97 -4.65
CA ASN A 52 -9.27 -20.36 -3.41
C ASN A 52 -8.57 -19.74 -2.19
N TYR A 53 -9.34 -19.33 -1.18
CA TYR A 53 -8.82 -18.77 0.07
C TYR A 53 -7.82 -19.71 0.78
N GLN A 54 -7.99 -21.04 0.64
CA GLN A 54 -7.09 -22.07 1.17
C GLN A 54 -5.96 -22.46 0.21
N SER A 55 -5.78 -21.74 -0.90
CA SER A 55 -4.60 -21.96 -1.74
C SER A 55 -3.32 -21.67 -0.94
N PRO A 56 -2.21 -22.39 -1.18
CA PRO A 56 -0.95 -22.13 -0.49
C PRO A 56 -0.51 -20.66 -0.58
N LYS A 57 -0.70 -20.02 -1.75
CA LYS A 57 -0.45 -18.59 -1.95
C LYS A 57 -1.20 -17.72 -0.95
N ASN A 58 -2.52 -17.87 -0.85
CA ASN A 58 -3.35 -17.04 0.03
C ASN A 58 -3.10 -17.36 1.51
N ILE A 59 -2.77 -18.61 1.84
CA ILE A 59 -2.37 -18.99 3.21
C ILE A 59 -1.09 -18.26 3.62
N MET A 60 -0.07 -18.28 2.75
CA MET A 60 1.22 -17.61 3.01
C MET A 60 1.06 -16.09 3.11
N ALA A 61 0.37 -15.46 2.17
CA ALA A 61 0.08 -14.02 2.23
C ALA A 61 -0.69 -13.66 3.50
N GLY A 62 -1.67 -14.47 3.89
CA GLY A 62 -2.40 -14.30 5.15
C GLY A 62 -1.53 -14.49 6.40
N GLN A 63 -0.46 -15.29 6.36
CA GLN A 63 0.49 -15.40 7.47
C GLN A 63 1.32 -14.12 7.63
N TYR A 64 1.84 -13.57 6.53
CA TYR A 64 2.52 -12.27 6.53
C TYR A 64 1.60 -11.17 7.09
N LEU A 65 0.36 -11.10 6.60
CA LEU A 65 -0.62 -10.09 7.02
C LEU A 65 -1.07 -10.22 8.47
N ARG A 66 -0.94 -11.40 9.09
CA ARG A 66 -1.11 -11.56 10.54
C ARG A 66 0.09 -11.04 11.31
N TRP A 67 1.30 -11.38 10.88
CA TRP A 67 2.54 -10.90 11.49
C TRP A 67 2.65 -9.37 11.44
N ARG A 68 2.28 -8.75 10.32
CA ARG A 68 2.40 -7.30 10.14
C ARG A 68 1.60 -6.48 11.17
N ILE A 69 0.52 -7.03 11.75
CA ILE A 69 -0.33 -6.32 12.76
C ILE A 69 0.48 -5.94 14.01
N ASP A 70 1.44 -6.77 14.39
CA ASP A 70 2.32 -6.46 15.52
C ASP A 70 3.48 -5.57 15.10
N GLU A 71 3.92 -5.69 13.84
CA GLU A 71 4.99 -4.88 13.28
C GLU A 71 4.61 -3.43 13.03
N GLU A 72 3.38 -3.15 12.60
CA GLU A 72 2.91 -1.78 12.32
C GLU A 72 2.91 -0.89 13.57
N LYS A 73 2.92 -1.50 14.76
CA LYS A 73 2.93 -0.81 16.06
C LYS A 73 4.33 -0.47 16.56
N LYS A 74 5.39 -0.92 15.88
CA LYS A 74 6.77 -0.77 16.36
C LYS A 74 7.37 0.57 15.95
N GLY A 75 8.07 1.19 16.90
CA GLY A 75 8.82 2.42 16.66
C GLY A 75 7.95 3.52 16.05
N ASP A 76 8.46 4.17 15.01
CA ASP A 76 7.77 5.27 14.33
C ASP A 76 6.70 4.83 13.34
N ARG A 77 6.51 3.53 13.09
CA ARG A 77 5.52 3.03 12.12
C ARG A 77 4.10 3.47 12.49
N VAL A 78 3.77 3.45 13.78
CA VAL A 78 2.45 3.89 14.29
C VAL A 78 2.10 5.34 13.94
N LYS A 79 3.11 6.17 13.62
CA LYS A 79 2.93 7.58 13.27
C LYS A 79 2.50 7.78 11.81
N PHE A 80 2.64 6.78 10.95
CA PHE A 80 2.37 6.92 9.52
C PHE A 80 0.93 7.33 9.17
N PRO A 81 -0.13 6.78 9.78
CA PRO A 81 -1.49 7.26 9.50
C PRO A 81 -1.66 8.74 9.84
N ALA A 82 -1.10 9.19 10.97
CA ALA A 82 -1.15 10.60 11.36
C ALA A 82 -0.33 11.49 10.41
N PHE A 83 0.81 11.00 9.93
CA PHE A 83 1.62 11.67 8.92
C PHE A 83 0.85 11.88 7.60
N VAL A 84 0.11 10.88 7.12
CA VAL A 84 -0.68 11.01 5.89
C VAL A 84 -1.75 12.10 6.03
N ASN A 85 -2.44 12.17 7.18
CA ASN A 85 -3.41 13.25 7.45
C ASN A 85 -2.73 14.62 7.60
N TRP A 86 -1.56 14.67 8.24
CA TRP A 86 -0.78 15.91 8.32
C TRP A 86 -0.34 16.42 6.93
N LEU A 87 0.05 15.52 6.01
CA LEU A 87 0.32 15.87 4.62
C LEU A 87 -0.92 16.46 3.94
N LYS A 88 -2.11 15.87 4.14
CA LYS A 88 -3.36 16.40 3.58
C LYS A 88 -3.62 17.84 4.00
N GLU A 89 -3.34 18.18 5.26
CA GLU A 89 -3.57 19.52 5.82
C GLU A 89 -2.47 20.52 5.45
N THR A 90 -1.21 20.10 5.48
CA THR A 90 -0.04 21.00 5.45
C THR A 90 0.66 21.03 4.09
N HIS A 91 0.63 19.90 3.36
CA HIS A 91 1.27 19.72 2.05
C HIS A 91 0.32 18.99 1.08
N PRO A 92 -0.84 19.58 0.73
CA PRO A 92 -1.88 18.90 -0.04
C PRO A 92 -1.41 18.45 -1.43
N ASP A 93 -0.45 19.16 -2.04
CA ASP A 93 0.20 18.75 -3.28
C ASP A 93 0.96 17.42 -3.13
N ARG A 94 1.62 17.24 -1.98
CA ARG A 94 2.34 16.00 -1.66
C ARG A 94 1.39 14.89 -1.27
N PHE A 95 0.31 15.21 -0.56
CA PHE A 95 -0.76 14.25 -0.31
C PHE A 95 -1.32 13.70 -1.61
N GLU A 96 -1.73 14.55 -2.56
CA GLU A 96 -2.28 14.11 -3.85
C GLU A 96 -1.29 13.32 -4.72
N ALA A 97 0.01 13.53 -4.53
CA ALA A 97 1.04 12.76 -5.21
C ALA A 97 1.23 11.33 -4.64
N LEU A 98 0.68 11.03 -3.46
CA LEU A 98 0.75 9.68 -2.89
C LEU A 98 -0.11 8.69 -3.69
N PRO A 99 0.28 7.40 -3.73
CA PRO A 99 -0.54 6.34 -4.28
C PRO A 99 -1.96 6.38 -3.70
N LEU A 100 -2.95 6.18 -4.56
CA LEU A 100 -4.37 6.21 -4.22
C LEU A 100 -4.67 5.36 -3.00
N LEU A 101 -4.09 4.16 -2.92
CA LEU A 101 -4.33 3.25 -1.83
C LEU A 101 -3.91 3.85 -0.48
N TRP A 102 -2.74 4.50 -0.40
CA TRP A 102 -2.30 5.16 0.83
C TRP A 102 -3.20 6.33 1.19
N ARG A 103 -3.57 7.17 0.21
CA ARG A 103 -4.49 8.29 0.45
C ARG A 103 -5.81 7.80 1.02
N ARG A 104 -6.44 6.82 0.36
CA ARG A 104 -7.76 6.35 0.77
C ARG A 104 -7.75 5.59 2.09
N ILE A 105 -6.78 4.71 2.32
CA ILE A 105 -6.75 3.87 3.54
C ILE A 105 -6.40 4.68 4.78
N TYR A 106 -5.54 5.70 4.65
CA TYR A 106 -5.05 6.46 5.81
C TYR A 106 -5.66 7.86 5.94
N ASP A 107 -6.46 8.33 4.99
CA ASP A 107 -7.29 9.52 5.17
C ASP A 107 -8.41 9.24 6.17
N SER A 108 -8.42 10.01 7.26
CA SER A 108 -9.42 9.87 8.33
C SER A 108 -10.85 10.25 7.91
N ASP A 109 -11.00 10.98 6.80
CA ASP A 109 -12.31 11.32 6.22
C ASP A 109 -12.83 10.27 5.23
N ASP A 110 -11.98 9.33 4.79
CA ASP A 110 -12.38 8.24 3.88
C ASP A 110 -12.80 6.99 4.67
N ARG A 111 -13.78 6.26 4.13
CA ARG A 111 -14.30 5.03 4.74
C ARG A 111 -13.50 3.80 4.31
N ALA A 112 -12.56 3.98 3.37
CA ALA A 112 -11.70 2.91 2.90
C ALA A 112 -10.85 2.33 4.03
N SER A 113 -10.73 1.01 4.06
CA SER A 113 -9.99 0.31 5.11
C SER A 113 -9.54 -1.09 4.67
N TYR A 114 -8.59 -1.65 5.39
CA TYR A 114 -8.26 -3.07 5.28
C TYR A 114 -9.21 -3.90 6.16
N ARG A 115 -10.13 -4.66 5.55
CA ARG A 115 -11.12 -5.51 6.27
C ARG A 115 -10.80 -6.98 6.07
N SER A 116 -10.42 -7.65 7.16
CA SER A 116 -9.86 -9.02 7.09
C SER A 116 -8.72 -9.09 6.07
N PHE A 117 -7.87 -8.06 6.10
CA PHE A 117 -6.76 -7.80 5.18
C PHE A 117 -7.11 -7.49 3.71
N ARG A 118 -8.39 -7.43 3.36
CA ARG A 118 -8.81 -7.04 2.00
C ARG A 118 -8.93 -5.53 1.89
N ILE A 119 -8.57 -5.00 0.74
CA ILE A 119 -8.86 -3.61 0.38
C ILE A 119 -10.36 -3.46 0.21
N VAL A 120 -10.97 -2.56 0.98
CA VAL A 120 -12.38 -2.20 0.87
C VAL A 120 -12.47 -0.68 0.77
N PHE A 121 -12.87 -0.16 -0.40
CA PHE A 121 -13.01 1.28 -0.61
C PHE A 121 -14.33 1.86 -0.13
N ASP A 122 -15.42 1.11 -0.31
CA ASP A 122 -16.73 1.46 0.20
C ASP A 122 -17.28 0.26 0.99
N PRO A 123 -17.45 0.39 2.31
CA PRO A 123 -17.92 -0.72 3.14
C PRO A 123 -19.37 -1.11 2.90
N ASP A 124 -20.17 -0.23 2.28
CA ASP A 124 -21.58 -0.51 1.98
C ASP A 124 -21.75 -1.11 0.58
N SER A 125 -20.71 -1.02 -0.27
CA SER A 125 -20.69 -1.65 -1.58
C SER A 125 -20.46 -3.16 -1.46
N ARG A 126 -21.19 -3.91 -2.28
CA ARG A 126 -20.98 -5.35 -2.50
C ARG A 126 -20.23 -5.63 -3.79
N GLU A 127 -19.97 -4.59 -4.58
CA GLU A 127 -19.28 -4.75 -5.85
C GLU A 127 -17.79 -5.00 -5.61
N PRO A 128 -17.19 -5.98 -6.30
CA PRO A 128 -15.76 -6.15 -6.28
C PRO A 128 -15.06 -4.92 -6.87
N ILE A 129 -13.85 -4.64 -6.39
CA ILE A 129 -12.98 -3.64 -7.01
C ILE A 129 -12.65 -4.10 -8.43
N ARG A 130 -12.86 -3.23 -9.41
CA ARG A 130 -12.63 -3.55 -10.82
C ARG A 130 -11.14 -3.79 -11.09
N SER A 131 -10.83 -4.75 -11.95
CA SER A 131 -9.45 -5.17 -12.31
C SER A 131 -8.53 -3.98 -12.66
N HIS A 132 -9.00 -3.07 -13.51
CA HIS A 132 -8.23 -1.88 -13.91
C HIS A 132 -7.85 -0.94 -12.75
N VAL A 133 -8.62 -0.94 -11.65
CA VAL A 133 -8.30 -0.13 -10.46
C VAL A 133 -7.09 -0.73 -9.74
N PHE A 134 -7.00 -2.06 -9.64
CA PHE A 134 -5.80 -2.71 -9.12
C PHE A 134 -4.59 -2.48 -10.01
N TYR A 135 -4.76 -2.56 -11.33
CA TYR A 135 -3.70 -2.22 -12.28
C TYR A 135 -3.15 -0.81 -12.03
N ALA A 136 -4.03 0.19 -11.93
CA ALA A 136 -3.64 1.56 -11.65
C ALA A 136 -2.94 1.73 -10.29
N MET A 137 -3.44 1.07 -9.24
CA MET A 137 -2.78 1.08 -7.93
C MET A 137 -1.36 0.53 -8.00
N ILE A 138 -1.15 -0.60 -8.70
CA ILE A 138 0.17 -1.17 -8.91
C ILE A 138 1.05 -0.15 -9.66
N GLU A 139 0.57 0.43 -10.77
CA GLU A 139 1.37 1.44 -11.50
C GLU A 139 1.81 2.60 -10.60
N GLU A 140 0.93 3.12 -9.75
CA GLU A 140 1.23 4.23 -8.85
C GLU A 140 2.35 3.91 -7.85
N PHE A 141 2.35 2.71 -7.27
CA PHE A 141 3.42 2.29 -6.36
C PHE A 141 4.78 2.11 -7.07
N PHE A 142 4.76 1.84 -8.38
CA PHE A 142 5.99 1.66 -9.16
C PHE A 142 6.36 2.87 -10.03
N LYS A 143 5.70 4.03 -9.85
CA LYS A 143 6.13 5.28 -10.47
C LYS A 143 7.51 5.69 -9.96
N SER A 144 8.39 6.08 -10.88
CA SER A 144 9.78 6.42 -10.55
C SER A 144 9.88 7.57 -9.56
N GLU A 145 9.03 8.59 -9.71
CA GLU A 145 8.96 9.75 -8.84
C GLU A 145 8.57 9.37 -7.41
N PHE A 146 7.61 8.46 -7.27
CA PHE A 146 7.18 7.97 -5.97
C PHE A 146 8.27 7.10 -5.32
N LEU A 147 8.83 6.13 -6.03
CA LEU A 147 9.91 5.27 -5.51
C LEU A 147 11.13 6.08 -5.07
N LYS A 148 11.52 7.12 -5.84
CA LYS A 148 12.61 8.03 -5.45
C LYS A 148 12.28 8.81 -4.19
N SER A 149 11.02 9.10 -3.90
CA SER A 149 10.61 9.83 -2.71
C SER A 149 10.77 9.03 -1.41
N LEU A 150 10.87 7.69 -1.50
CA LEU A 150 10.99 6.78 -0.35
C LEU A 150 12.39 6.71 0.24
N TYR A 151 13.42 7.18 -0.48
CA TYR A 151 14.79 7.19 0.01
C TYR A 151 14.92 8.03 1.27
N ASP A 152 15.80 7.61 2.18
CA ASP A 152 15.95 8.22 3.49
C ASP A 152 16.28 9.72 3.40
N ASP A 153 17.04 10.16 2.41
CA ASP A 153 17.37 11.58 2.17
C ASP A 153 16.38 12.32 1.24
N ALA A 154 15.35 11.64 0.74
CA ALA A 154 14.43 12.17 -0.25
C ALA A 154 13.21 12.91 0.34
N SER A 155 12.39 13.45 -0.56
CA SER A 155 11.34 14.42 -0.21
C SER A 155 10.31 13.90 0.79
N LEU A 156 9.83 12.66 0.64
CA LEU A 156 8.79 12.14 1.52
C LEU A 156 9.35 11.77 2.90
N ALA A 157 10.58 11.22 2.93
CA ALA A 157 11.29 10.94 4.19
C ALA A 157 11.58 12.22 4.98
N ASN A 158 12.01 13.30 4.30
CA ASN A 158 12.23 14.60 4.94
C ASN A 158 10.94 15.17 5.54
N LEU A 159 9.82 15.06 4.82
CA LEU A 159 8.50 15.46 5.35
C LEU A 159 8.08 14.62 6.55
N PHE A 160 8.40 13.32 6.56
CA PHE A 160 8.13 12.47 7.71
C PHE A 160 8.91 12.92 8.94
N ARG A 161 10.19 13.28 8.78
CA ARG A 161 11.01 13.83 9.87
C ARG A 161 10.51 15.20 10.34
N GLU A 162 10.11 16.06 9.41
CA GLU A 162 9.50 17.34 9.75
C GLU A 162 8.24 17.15 10.60
N PHE A 163 7.37 16.22 10.23
CA PHE A 163 6.19 15.84 11.00
C PHE A 163 6.53 15.31 12.40
N GLN A 164 7.61 14.56 12.55
CA GLN A 164 8.06 14.08 13.86
C GLN A 164 8.51 15.22 14.79
N GLY A 165 8.82 16.40 14.24
CA GLY A 165 9.38 17.52 14.97
C GLY A 165 10.86 17.34 15.32
N PRO A 166 11.50 18.37 15.91
CA PRO A 166 12.84 18.22 16.44
C PRO A 166 12.84 17.16 17.55
N ALA A 167 13.80 16.24 17.47
CA ALA A 167 14.07 15.24 18.50
C ALA A 167 14.53 15.87 19.82
#